data_AF-A0A651E858-F1
#
_entry.id   AF-A0A651E858-F1
#
_cell.length_a   1.000
_cell.length_b   1.000
_cell.length_c   1.000
_cell.angle_alpha   90.00
_cell.angle_beta   90.00
_cell.angle_gamma   90.00
#
_symmetry.space_group_name_H-M   'P 1'
#
loop_
_entity.id
_entity.type
_entity.pdbx_description
1 polymer ?
#
loop_
_entity_poly.entity_id
_entity_poly.type
_entity_poly.pdbx_seq_one_letter_code
_entity_poly.pdbx_strand_id
1 'polypeptide(L)'
;MRHFLKILVRHTVIFTSLLLFVTVIVYVMSHFVELHPDAYRDGLLSIVYVYPFVLLANGVYALFVWQRRGKRSASQESFLSWYRARGAFANVAIVFTLITLVNSVMMLAGLDAPKEGLLTYQHMLVRLAIVTAAIAVSMINDVMRQLKAFSTSFRFDAAARREALNAILHRPVEASAKSFTVLTFLICCGAIIVSPWRGIAGGAPFYSALLILYGVLLVVFVCIRPGVTMR
;
A
#
# COMPACT_ATOMS: atom_id res chain seq x y z
N MET A 1 28.93 -9.70 7.11
CA MET A 1 28.26 -9.26 8.36
C MET A 1 27.82 -7.80 8.37
N ARG A 2 28.69 -6.79 8.28
CA ARG A 2 28.30 -5.36 8.49
C ARG A 2 27.12 -4.86 7.64
N HIS A 3 27.02 -5.25 6.37
CA HIS A 3 25.90 -4.86 5.49
C HIS A 3 24.56 -5.50 5.89
N PHE A 4 24.57 -6.78 6.26
CA PHE A 4 23.38 -7.49 6.71
C PHE A 4 22.86 -6.91 8.03
N LEU A 5 23.77 -6.64 8.98
CA LEU A 5 23.42 -5.98 10.24
C LEU A 5 22.78 -4.61 10.02
N LYS A 6 23.30 -3.82 9.06
CA LYS A 6 22.71 -2.51 8.70
C LYS A 6 21.29 -2.64 8.14
N ILE A 7 21.02 -3.66 7.32
CA ILE A 7 19.67 -3.95 6.80
C ILE A 7 18.75 -4.39 7.93
N LEU A 8 19.20 -5.34 8.75
CA LEU A 8 18.44 -5.88 9.86
C LEU A 8 18.04 -4.77 10.84
N VAL A 9 19.01 -3.97 11.31
CA VAL A 9 18.75 -2.83 12.21
C VAL A 9 17.77 -1.85 11.59
N ARG A 10 17.88 -1.54 10.28
CA ARG A 10 16.93 -0.66 9.61
C ARG A 10 15.50 -1.22 9.63
N HIS A 11 15.32 -2.51 9.34
CA HIS A 11 14.00 -3.14 9.39
C HIS A 11 13.46 -3.28 10.81
N THR A 12 14.31 -3.60 11.80
CA THR A 12 13.93 -3.63 13.21
C THR A 12 13.44 -2.26 13.65
N VAL A 13 14.16 -1.18 13.33
CA VAL A 13 13.75 0.19 13.65
C VAL A 13 12.40 0.51 13.00
N ILE A 14 12.23 0.22 11.70
CA ILE A 14 10.96 0.46 11.01
C ILE A 14 9.81 -0.32 11.66
N PHE A 15 10.01 -1.61 11.94
CA PHE A 15 9.02 -2.47 12.57
C PHE A 15 8.61 -1.94 13.94
N THR A 16 9.59 -1.64 14.79
CA THR A 16 9.35 -1.10 16.13
C THR A 16 8.65 0.26 16.05
N SER A 17 9.05 1.14 15.13
CA SER A 17 8.38 2.42 14.93
C SER A 17 6.93 2.26 14.46
N LEU A 18 6.65 1.32 13.56
CA LEU A 18 5.30 1.03 13.09
C LEU A 18 4.42 0.45 14.21
N LEU A 19 4.94 -0.51 14.97
CA LEU A 19 4.25 -1.07 16.14
C LEU A 19 3.93 0.02 17.16
N LEU A 20 4.92 0.85 17.49
CA LEU A 20 4.73 1.94 18.44
C LEU A 20 3.71 2.96 17.92
N PHE A 21 3.79 3.32 16.64
CA PHE A 21 2.83 4.23 16.02
C PHE A 21 1.40 3.69 16.05
N VAL A 22 1.17 2.44 15.66
CA VAL A 22 -0.17 1.83 15.72
C VAL A 22 -0.65 1.67 17.15
N THR A 23 0.23 1.29 18.08
CA THR A 23 -0.11 1.20 19.51
C THR A 23 -0.56 2.56 20.05
N VAL A 24 0.17 3.63 19.70
CA VAL A 24 -0.19 5.01 20.08
C VAL A 24 -1.53 5.41 19.46
N ILE A 25 -1.78 5.11 18.17
CA ILE A 25 -3.06 5.41 17.55
C ILE A 25 -4.21 4.70 18.26
N VAL A 26 -4.09 3.39 18.49
CA VAL A 26 -5.14 2.61 19.16
C VAL A 26 -5.36 3.12 20.59
N TYR A 27 -4.29 3.43 21.31
CA TYR A 27 -4.35 4.04 22.64
C TYR A 27 -5.06 5.40 22.65
N VAL A 28 -4.71 6.29 21.72
CA VAL A 28 -5.35 7.59 21.61
C VAL A 28 -6.82 7.42 21.24
N MET A 29 -7.15 6.55 20.28
CA MET A 29 -8.53 6.26 19.87
C MET A 29 -9.36 5.68 21.02
N SER A 30 -8.77 4.87 21.90
CA SER A 30 -9.48 4.27 23.04
C SER A 30 -9.95 5.30 24.08
N HIS A 31 -9.42 6.53 24.05
CA HIS A 31 -9.89 7.62 24.90
C HIS A 31 -11.10 8.35 24.33
N PHE A 32 -11.35 8.21 23.02
CA PHE A 32 -12.44 8.91 22.33
C PHE A 32 -13.61 7.99 21.97
N VAL A 33 -13.35 6.69 21.78
CA VAL A 33 -14.34 5.72 21.34
C VAL A 33 -14.14 4.41 22.10
N GLU A 34 -15.24 3.76 22.47
CA GLU A 34 -15.21 2.40 23.00
C GLU A 34 -14.74 1.44 21.90
N LEU A 35 -13.50 0.96 22.03
CA LEU A 35 -12.89 0.05 21.06
C LEU A 35 -13.34 -1.37 21.32
N HIS A 36 -13.44 -2.15 20.24
CA HIS A 36 -13.58 -3.60 20.36
C HIS A 36 -12.42 -4.17 21.19
N PRO A 37 -12.66 -5.17 22.08
CA PRO A 37 -11.60 -5.74 22.92
C PRO A 37 -10.40 -6.28 22.10
N ASP A 38 -10.65 -6.73 20.87
CA ASP A 38 -9.60 -7.19 19.96
C ASP A 38 -8.91 -6.08 19.13
N ALA A 39 -9.23 -4.80 19.29
CA ALA A 39 -8.67 -3.73 18.44
C ALA A 39 -7.14 -3.66 18.49
N TYR A 40 -6.56 -3.83 19.69
CA TYR A 40 -5.10 -3.90 19.86
C TYR A 40 -4.51 -5.13 19.17
N ARG A 41 -5.17 -6.28 19.32
CA ARG A 41 -4.76 -7.54 18.70
C ARG A 41 -4.82 -7.45 17.17
N ASP A 42 -5.86 -6.84 16.63
CA ASP A 42 -6.05 -6.65 15.19
C ASP A 42 -5.04 -5.68 14.59
N GLY A 43 -4.76 -4.56 15.26
CA GLY A 43 -3.70 -3.62 14.88
C GLY A 43 -2.33 -4.28 14.90
N LEU A 44 -2.06 -5.09 15.93
CA LEU A 44 -0.81 -5.80 16.06
C LEU A 44 -0.67 -6.94 15.04
N LEU A 45 -1.72 -7.74 14.82
CA LEU A 45 -1.74 -8.81 13.82
C LEU A 45 -1.63 -8.27 12.39
N SER A 46 -2.21 -7.11 12.08
CA SER A 46 -2.05 -6.51 10.76
C SER A 46 -0.62 -6.06 10.46
N ILE A 47 0.16 -5.72 11.48
CA ILE A 47 1.61 -5.48 11.35
C ILE A 47 2.37 -6.82 11.37
N VAL A 48 2.09 -7.68 12.34
CA VAL A 48 2.81 -8.95 12.58
C VAL A 48 2.54 -9.98 11.50
N TYR A 49 1.42 -9.95 10.77
CA TYR A 49 1.27 -10.83 9.60
C TYR A 49 2.04 -10.27 8.41
N VAL A 50 1.93 -8.97 8.12
CA VAL A 50 2.51 -8.38 6.91
C VAL A 50 4.04 -8.26 7.00
N TYR A 51 4.55 -7.86 8.17
CA TYR A 51 5.95 -7.49 8.29
C TYR A 51 6.94 -8.66 8.25
N PRO A 52 6.64 -9.85 8.81
CA PRO A 52 7.43 -11.05 8.61
C PRO A 52 7.49 -11.46 7.15
N PHE A 53 6.42 -11.34 6.35
CA PHE A 53 6.53 -11.56 4.91
C PHE A 53 7.48 -10.57 4.25
N VAL A 54 7.46 -9.29 4.67
CA VAL A 54 8.41 -8.28 4.18
C VAL A 54 9.85 -8.60 4.63
N LEU A 55 10.05 -9.00 5.88
CA LEU A 55 11.36 -9.37 6.45
C LEU A 55 11.91 -10.65 5.82
N LEU A 56 11.05 -11.63 5.56
CA LEU A 56 11.39 -12.91 4.97
C LEU A 56 11.65 -12.73 3.48
N ALA A 57 10.85 -11.93 2.76
CA ALA A 57 11.14 -11.55 1.39
C ALA A 57 12.47 -10.79 1.28
N ASN A 58 12.72 -9.80 2.14
CA ASN A 58 14.00 -9.06 2.17
C ASN A 58 15.17 -9.92 2.66
N GLY A 59 14.93 -10.85 3.57
CA GLY A 59 15.91 -11.78 4.14
C GLY A 59 16.33 -12.84 3.12
N VAL A 60 15.37 -13.47 2.45
CA VAL A 60 15.61 -14.37 1.31
C VAL A 60 16.32 -13.62 0.19
N TYR A 61 15.88 -12.39 -0.11
CA TYR A 61 16.56 -11.53 -1.07
C TYR A 61 18.02 -11.24 -0.65
N ALA A 62 18.26 -10.86 0.60
CA ALA A 62 19.59 -10.56 1.12
C ALA A 62 20.48 -11.81 1.18
N LEU A 63 19.93 -12.97 1.53
CA LEU A 63 20.61 -14.27 1.50
C LEU A 63 20.98 -14.65 0.08
N PHE A 64 20.07 -14.56 -0.88
CA PHE A 64 20.36 -14.79 -2.30
C PHE A 64 21.46 -13.85 -2.83
N VAL A 65 21.41 -12.57 -2.47
CA VAL A 65 22.43 -11.57 -2.85
C VAL A 65 23.77 -11.85 -2.16
N TRP A 66 23.75 -12.31 -0.90
CA TRP A 66 24.94 -12.65 -0.15
C TRP A 66 25.61 -13.93 -0.67
N GLN A 67 24.82 -14.95 -1.02
CA GLN A 67 25.29 -16.20 -1.61
C GLN A 67 25.88 -16.01 -3.01
N ARG A 68 25.40 -15.00 -3.77
CA ARG A 68 25.86 -14.67 -5.13
C ARG A 68 26.80 -13.47 -5.20
N ARG A 69 27.66 -13.28 -4.18
CA ARG A 69 28.58 -12.13 -4.04
C ARG A 69 29.60 -11.88 -5.17
N GLY A 70 29.59 -12.65 -6.25
CA GLY A 70 30.37 -12.39 -7.47
C GLY A 70 29.58 -11.90 -8.69
N LYS A 71 28.28 -12.24 -8.80
CA LYS A 71 27.44 -11.85 -9.95
C LYS A 71 25.99 -11.72 -9.47
N ARG A 72 25.50 -10.48 -9.35
CA ARG A 72 24.06 -10.26 -9.21
C ARG A 72 23.35 -10.97 -10.36
N SER A 73 22.34 -11.76 -10.03
CA SER A 73 21.51 -12.41 -11.05
C SER A 73 20.88 -11.34 -11.94
N ALA A 74 20.91 -11.50 -13.27
CA ALA A 74 20.26 -10.57 -14.19
C ALA A 74 18.78 -10.32 -13.81
N SER A 75 18.10 -11.35 -13.28
CA SER A 75 16.73 -11.25 -12.76
C SER A 75 16.60 -10.30 -11.56
N GLN A 76 17.59 -10.24 -10.66
CA GLN A 76 17.54 -9.37 -9.48
C GLN A 76 17.82 -7.91 -9.82
N GLU A 77 18.75 -7.64 -10.74
CA GLU A 77 18.99 -6.28 -11.22
C GLU A 77 17.79 -5.79 -12.03
N SER A 78 17.18 -6.67 -12.84
CA SER A 78 15.93 -6.39 -13.52
C SER A 78 14.81 -6.03 -12.53
N PHE A 79 14.62 -6.81 -11.46
CA PHE A 79 13.60 -6.50 -10.45
C PHE A 79 13.86 -5.20 -9.68
N LEU A 80 15.09 -4.97 -9.20
CA LEU A 80 15.45 -3.76 -8.48
C LEU A 80 15.33 -2.50 -9.35
N SER A 81 15.81 -2.58 -10.60
CA SER A 81 15.72 -1.48 -11.54
C SER A 81 14.26 -1.20 -11.90
N TRP A 82 13.45 -2.24 -12.10
CA TRP A 82 12.01 -2.13 -12.28
C TRP A 82 11.33 -1.47 -11.06
N TYR A 83 11.66 -1.92 -9.84
CA TYR A 83 11.08 -1.39 -8.59
C TYR A 83 11.44 0.09 -8.38
N ARG A 84 12.70 0.47 -8.63
CA ARG A 84 13.15 1.88 -8.52
C ARG A 84 12.57 2.75 -9.63
N ALA A 85 12.43 2.22 -10.85
CA ALA A 85 11.92 2.98 -12.00
C ALA A 85 10.45 3.38 -11.90
N ARG A 86 9.64 2.71 -11.06
CA ARG A 86 8.23 3.06 -10.83
C ARG A 86 8.04 4.23 -9.87
N GLY A 87 9.01 4.46 -8.99
CA GLY A 87 8.94 5.49 -7.95
C GLY A 87 8.12 5.09 -6.73
N ALA A 88 8.32 5.82 -5.63
CA ALA A 88 7.78 5.45 -4.33
C ALA A 88 6.24 5.40 -4.30
N PHE A 89 5.55 6.40 -4.84
CA PHE A 89 4.07 6.43 -4.84
C PHE A 89 3.44 5.27 -5.62
N ALA A 90 4.03 4.87 -6.75
CA ALA A 90 3.53 3.72 -7.51
C ALA A 90 3.71 2.42 -6.73
N ASN A 91 4.85 2.26 -6.05
CA ASN A 91 5.09 1.10 -5.21
C ASN A 91 4.12 1.04 -4.01
N VAL A 92 3.83 2.18 -3.36
CA VAL A 92 2.80 2.26 -2.31
C VAL A 92 1.47 1.77 -2.83
N ALA A 93 1.03 2.31 -3.96
CA ALA A 93 -0.26 1.96 -4.54
C ALA A 93 -0.36 0.48 -4.90
N ILE A 94 0.67 -0.08 -5.54
CA ILE A 94 0.70 -1.51 -5.93
C ILE A 94 0.66 -2.41 -4.70
N VAL A 95 1.53 -2.16 -3.71
CA VAL A 95 1.62 -3.00 -2.51
C VAL A 95 0.35 -2.90 -1.67
N PHE A 96 -0.19 -1.68 -1.50
CA PHE A 96 -1.45 -1.49 -0.79
C PHE A 96 -2.60 -2.21 -1.49
N THR A 97 -2.71 -2.07 -2.81
CA THR A 97 -3.73 -2.76 -3.61
C THR A 97 -3.61 -4.27 -3.44
N LEU A 98 -2.41 -4.83 -3.60
CA LEU A 98 -2.19 -6.27 -3.45
C LEU A 98 -2.60 -6.80 -2.07
N ILE A 99 -2.13 -6.15 -1.00
CA ILE A 99 -2.49 -6.54 0.38
C ILE A 99 -4.00 -6.44 0.59
N THR A 100 -4.63 -5.39 0.06
CA THR A 100 -6.07 -5.17 0.17
C THR A 100 -6.85 -6.27 -0.54
N LEU A 101 -6.47 -6.63 -1.78
CA LEU A 101 -7.11 -7.70 -2.55
C LEU A 101 -6.98 -9.05 -1.85
N VAL A 102 -5.77 -9.42 -1.41
CA VAL A 102 -5.53 -10.68 -0.69
C VAL A 102 -6.37 -10.74 0.58
N ASN A 103 -6.39 -9.66 1.36
CA ASN A 103 -7.17 -9.62 2.59
C ASN A 103 -8.69 -9.66 2.32
N SER A 104 -9.17 -8.97 1.29
CA SER A 104 -10.58 -9.06 0.89
C SER A 104 -10.95 -10.49 0.51
N VAL A 105 -10.10 -11.18 -0.26
CA VAL A 105 -10.33 -12.60 -0.62
C VAL A 105 -10.34 -13.48 0.62
N MET A 106 -9.40 -13.29 1.56
CA MET A 106 -9.38 -14.06 2.81
C MET A 106 -10.67 -13.89 3.63
N MET A 107 -11.18 -12.66 3.73
CA MET A 107 -12.42 -12.39 4.46
C MET A 107 -13.65 -12.97 3.77
N LEU A 108 -13.71 -12.92 2.43
CA LEU A 108 -14.81 -13.52 1.67
C LEU A 108 -14.76 -15.05 1.66
N ALA A 109 -13.58 -15.64 1.75
CA ALA A 109 -13.39 -17.08 1.88
C ALA A 109 -13.65 -17.60 3.30
N GLY A 110 -13.93 -16.72 4.27
CA GLY A 110 -14.10 -17.09 5.68
C GLY A 110 -12.80 -17.47 6.40
N LEU A 111 -11.64 -17.15 5.82
CA LEU A 111 -10.33 -17.36 6.44
C LEU A 111 -9.99 -16.28 7.48
N ASP A 112 -10.62 -15.12 7.39
CA ASP A 112 -10.52 -14.02 8.37
C ASP A 112 -11.91 -13.41 8.61
N ALA A 113 -12.16 -12.92 9.82
CA ALA A 113 -13.45 -12.31 10.14
C ALA A 113 -13.52 -10.89 9.57
N PRO A 114 -14.54 -10.54 8.77
CA PRO A 114 -14.68 -9.19 8.25
C PRO A 114 -14.85 -8.21 9.41
N LYS A 115 -14.13 -7.09 9.35
CA LYS A 115 -14.33 -6.01 10.31
C LYS A 115 -15.65 -5.32 10.00
N GLU A 116 -16.41 -4.98 11.03
CA GLU A 116 -17.74 -4.40 10.90
C GLU A 116 -17.75 -2.91 11.27
N GLY A 117 -18.75 -2.20 10.73
CA GLY A 117 -18.97 -0.78 11.00
C GLY A 117 -17.77 0.12 10.70
N LEU A 118 -17.57 1.14 11.54
CA LEU A 118 -16.53 2.15 11.42
C LEU A 118 -15.11 1.57 11.43
N LEU A 119 -14.90 0.49 12.18
CA LEU A 119 -13.60 -0.15 12.36
C LEU A 119 -13.01 -0.63 11.02
N THR A 120 -13.86 -1.06 10.09
CA THR A 120 -13.48 -1.48 8.73
C THR A 120 -12.70 -0.41 7.99
N TYR A 121 -13.18 0.84 8.03
CA TYR A 121 -12.62 1.96 7.30
C TYR A 121 -11.35 2.48 7.96
N GLN A 122 -11.37 2.56 9.30
CA GLN A 122 -10.18 2.91 10.08
C GLN A 122 -9.05 1.92 9.85
N HIS A 123 -9.36 0.62 9.89
CA HIS A 123 -8.40 -0.46 9.62
C HIS A 123 -7.77 -0.36 8.23
N MET A 124 -8.57 -0.02 7.21
CA MET A 124 -8.05 0.21 5.86
C MET A 124 -7.11 1.41 5.77
N LEU A 125 -7.43 2.53 6.42
CA LEU A 125 -6.56 3.70 6.46
C LEU A 125 -5.27 3.43 7.24
N VAL A 126 -5.34 2.69 8.35
CA VAL A 126 -4.16 2.28 9.12
C VAL A 126 -3.24 1.40 8.25
N ARG A 127 -3.79 0.45 7.50
CA ARG A 127 -3.01 -0.36 6.55
C ARG A 127 -2.35 0.49 5.48
N LEU A 128 -3.07 1.44 4.89
CA LEU A 128 -2.49 2.37 3.91
C LEU A 128 -1.34 3.17 4.52
N ALA A 129 -1.50 3.66 5.76
CA ALA A 129 -0.47 4.39 6.48
C ALA A 129 0.77 3.52 6.73
N ILE A 130 0.59 2.28 7.19
CA ILE A 130 1.67 1.31 7.42
C ILE A 130 2.46 1.05 6.13
N VAL A 131 1.75 0.75 5.03
CA VAL A 131 2.39 0.48 3.72
C VAL A 131 3.14 1.71 3.21
N THR A 132 2.52 2.89 3.34
CA THR A 132 3.12 4.16 2.94
C THR A 132 4.40 4.43 3.73
N ALA A 133 4.37 4.27 5.06
CA ALA A 133 5.53 4.46 5.91
C ALA A 133 6.64 3.44 5.60
N ALA A 134 6.31 2.16 5.46
CA ALA A 134 7.28 1.12 5.13
C ALA A 134 8.02 1.43 3.81
N ILE A 135 7.30 1.82 2.77
CA ILE A 135 7.88 2.15 1.48
C ILE A 135 8.63 3.48 1.53
N ALA A 136 8.07 4.50 2.20
CA ALA A 136 8.72 5.80 2.34
C ALA A 136 10.06 5.69 3.04
N VAL A 137 10.16 4.89 4.10
CA VAL A 137 11.45 4.65 4.74
C VAL A 137 12.37 3.86 3.80
N SER A 138 11.88 2.84 3.10
CA SER A 138 12.71 2.03 2.19
C SER A 138 13.31 2.85 1.04
N MET A 139 12.56 3.82 0.51
CA MET A 139 12.87 4.66 -0.65
C MET A 139 13.02 6.14 -0.29
N ILE A 140 13.53 6.46 0.89
CA ILE A 140 13.51 7.83 1.43
C ILE A 140 14.15 8.87 0.49
N ASN A 141 15.22 8.51 -0.21
CA ASN A 141 15.87 9.40 -1.17
C ASN A 141 14.97 9.72 -2.37
N ASP A 142 14.22 8.74 -2.86
CA ASP A 142 13.30 8.90 -3.99
C ASP A 142 12.06 9.70 -3.56
N VAL A 143 11.55 9.43 -2.36
CA VAL A 143 10.44 10.19 -1.76
C VAL A 143 10.81 11.66 -1.59
N MET A 144 11.97 11.95 -1.01
CA MET A 144 12.44 13.33 -0.84
C MET A 144 12.64 14.03 -2.18
N ARG A 145 13.12 13.32 -3.21
CA ARG A 145 13.25 13.87 -4.57
C ARG A 145 11.88 14.19 -5.18
N GLN A 146 10.91 13.29 -5.04
CA GLN A 146 9.55 13.48 -5.57
C GLN A 146 8.81 14.59 -4.82
N LEU A 147 8.96 14.70 -3.50
CA LEU A 147 8.40 15.80 -2.70
C LEU A 147 8.96 17.15 -3.10
N LYS A 148 10.28 17.25 -3.29
CA LYS A 148 10.92 18.47 -3.79
C LYS A 148 10.40 18.85 -5.17
N ALA A 149 10.35 17.88 -6.09
CA ALA A 149 9.81 18.10 -7.44
C ALA A 149 8.35 18.56 -7.40
N PHE A 150 7.53 17.94 -6.57
CA PHE A 150 6.12 18.31 -6.39
C PHE A 150 5.96 19.73 -5.83
N SER A 151 6.76 20.10 -4.82
CA SER A 151 6.75 21.45 -4.25
C SER A 151 7.14 22.53 -5.26
N THR A 152 8.04 22.23 -6.20
CA THR A 152 8.47 23.18 -7.24
C THR A 152 7.57 23.19 -8.47
N SER A 153 6.77 22.14 -8.69
CA SER A 153 6.03 21.90 -9.93
C SER A 153 4.51 22.02 -9.77
N PHE A 154 4.03 22.78 -8.78
CA PHE A 154 2.59 23.05 -8.59
C PHE A 154 1.94 23.90 -9.71
N ARG A 155 2.66 24.13 -10.82
CA ARG A 155 2.09 24.71 -12.04
C ARG A 155 1.51 23.58 -12.88
N PHE A 156 0.19 23.40 -12.79
CA PHE A 156 -0.58 22.52 -13.67
C PHE A 156 -0.58 23.06 -15.10
N ASP A 157 0.53 22.85 -15.81
CA ASP A 157 0.60 23.12 -17.24
C ASP A 157 -0.17 22.04 -18.02
N ALA A 158 -0.82 22.44 -19.12
CA ALA A 158 -1.53 21.54 -20.03
C ALA A 158 -0.58 20.46 -20.60
N ALA A 159 0.70 20.80 -20.77
CA ALA A 159 1.74 19.86 -21.17
C ALA A 159 1.96 18.74 -20.13
N ALA A 160 2.02 19.09 -18.84
CA ALA A 160 2.19 18.13 -17.75
C ALA A 160 0.98 17.19 -17.61
N ARG A 161 -0.24 17.69 -17.86
CA ARG A 161 -1.44 16.84 -17.94
C ARG A 161 -1.33 15.82 -19.07
N ARG A 162 -0.85 16.22 -20.24
CA ARG A 162 -0.72 15.34 -21.41
C ARG A 162 0.34 14.27 -21.19
N GLU A 163 1.46 14.62 -20.54
CA GLU A 163 2.50 13.67 -20.15
C GLU A 163 1.99 12.67 -19.09
N ALA A 164 1.27 13.15 -18.07
CA ALA A 164 0.66 12.28 -17.07
C ALA A 164 -0.37 11.32 -17.68
N LEU A 165 -1.21 11.81 -18.61
CA LEU A 165 -2.15 10.98 -19.36
C LEU A 165 -1.43 9.91 -20.18
N ASN A 166 -0.39 10.27 -20.93
CA ASN A 166 0.40 9.29 -21.67
C ASN A 166 1.07 8.25 -20.76
N ALA A 167 1.59 8.66 -19.60
CA ALA A 167 2.16 7.75 -18.61
C ALA A 167 1.11 6.77 -18.05
N ILE A 168 -0.12 7.24 -17.83
CA ILE A 168 -1.27 6.42 -17.43
C ILE A 168 -1.59 5.37 -18.51
N LEU A 169 -1.66 5.79 -19.78
CA LEU A 169 -2.00 4.93 -20.91
C LEU A 169 -0.99 3.78 -21.12
N HIS A 170 0.30 4.05 -20.90
CA HIS A 170 1.34 3.04 -21.09
C HIS A 170 1.47 2.07 -19.91
N ARG A 171 0.88 2.38 -18.75
CA ARG A 171 1.04 1.58 -17.52
C ARG A 171 -0.31 1.38 -16.79
N PRO A 172 -1.24 0.64 -17.40
CA PRO A 172 -2.62 0.52 -16.90
C PRO A 172 -2.70 -0.09 -15.48
N VAL A 173 -1.80 -1.02 -15.15
CA VAL A 173 -1.74 -1.62 -13.80
C VAL A 173 -1.28 -0.60 -12.75
N GLU A 174 -0.32 0.27 -13.07
CA GLU A 174 0.12 1.31 -12.14
C GLU A 174 -0.96 2.38 -11.97
N ALA A 175 -1.59 2.78 -13.07
CA ALA A 175 -2.67 3.75 -13.05
C ALA A 175 -3.87 3.25 -12.24
N SER A 176 -4.34 2.03 -12.51
CA SER A 176 -5.43 1.40 -11.76
C SER A 176 -5.12 1.27 -10.27
N ALA A 177 -3.92 0.82 -9.89
CA ALA A 177 -3.52 0.74 -8.48
C ALA A 177 -3.48 2.12 -7.79
N LYS A 178 -2.97 3.15 -8.46
CA LYS A 178 -2.97 4.53 -7.93
C LYS A 178 -4.40 5.05 -7.75
N SER A 179 -5.24 4.93 -8.78
CA SER A 179 -6.64 5.32 -8.72
C SER A 179 -7.40 4.56 -7.64
N PHE A 180 -7.18 3.24 -7.52
CA PHE A 180 -7.75 2.41 -6.47
C PHE A 180 -7.37 2.90 -5.08
N THR A 181 -6.08 3.20 -4.87
CA THR A 181 -5.56 3.69 -3.59
C THR A 181 -6.18 5.04 -3.22
N VAL A 182 -6.23 5.99 -4.17
CA VAL A 182 -6.84 7.31 -3.96
C VAL A 182 -8.33 7.19 -3.68
N LEU A 183 -9.07 6.41 -4.49
CA LEU A 183 -10.51 6.22 -4.30
C LEU A 183 -10.81 5.52 -2.97
N THR A 184 -10.06 4.48 -2.62
CA THR A 184 -10.22 3.79 -1.33
C THR A 184 -9.98 4.74 -0.16
N PHE A 185 -8.93 5.58 -0.24
CA PHE A 185 -8.67 6.61 0.77
C PHE A 185 -9.85 7.58 0.89
N LEU A 186 -10.35 8.10 -0.23
CA LEU A 186 -11.50 9.03 -0.24
C LEU A 186 -12.77 8.38 0.30
N ILE A 187 -13.06 7.14 -0.09
CA ILE A 187 -14.21 6.37 0.40
C ILE A 187 -14.10 6.16 1.91
N CYS A 188 -12.94 5.76 2.41
CA CYS A 188 -12.75 5.54 3.85
C CYS A 188 -12.87 6.83 4.65
N CYS A 189 -12.26 7.93 4.18
CA CYS A 189 -12.39 9.25 4.81
C CYS A 189 -13.85 9.73 4.79
N GLY A 190 -14.53 9.63 3.65
CA GLY A 190 -15.94 9.97 3.53
C GLY A 190 -16.83 9.15 4.44
N ALA A 191 -16.58 7.84 4.55
CA ALA A 191 -17.30 6.95 5.44
C ALA A 191 -17.10 7.34 6.92
N ILE A 192 -15.86 7.61 7.34
CA ILE A 192 -15.56 8.05 8.72
C ILE A 192 -16.24 9.38 9.03
N ILE A 193 -16.24 10.32 8.08
CA ILE A 193 -16.91 11.61 8.26
C ILE A 193 -18.42 11.39 8.39
N VAL A 194 -19.03 10.57 7.52
CA VAL A 194 -20.50 10.40 7.47
C VAL A 194 -21.04 9.48 8.58
N SER A 195 -20.20 8.63 9.18
CA SER A 195 -20.62 7.60 10.14
C SER A 195 -21.41 8.10 11.35
N PRO A 196 -21.19 9.30 11.92
CA PRO A 196 -21.99 9.80 13.04
C PRO A 196 -23.46 10.04 12.66
N TRP A 197 -23.77 10.26 11.37
CA TRP A 197 -25.12 10.61 10.91
C TRP A 197 -25.88 9.46 10.26
N ARG A 198 -25.17 8.57 9.57
CA ARG A 198 -25.74 7.37 8.97
C ARG A 198 -24.84 6.22 9.35
N GLY A 199 -25.28 5.36 10.27
CA GLY A 199 -24.51 4.18 10.63
C GLY A 199 -24.11 3.42 9.37
N ILE A 200 -22.81 3.40 9.05
CA ILE A 200 -22.32 2.81 7.81
C ILE A 200 -22.02 1.35 8.07
N ALA A 201 -22.67 0.46 7.32
CA ALA A 201 -22.36 -0.96 7.35
C ALA A 201 -20.97 -1.19 6.74
N GLY A 202 -20.08 -1.76 7.55
CA GLY A 202 -18.78 -2.27 7.12
C GLY A 202 -18.92 -3.69 6.57
N GLY A 203 -17.95 -4.54 6.90
CA GLY A 203 -18.11 -5.97 6.72
C GLY A 203 -17.84 -6.49 5.31
N ALA A 204 -18.27 -7.74 5.07
CA ALA A 204 -18.08 -8.43 3.79
C ALA A 204 -18.58 -7.64 2.55
N PRO A 205 -19.70 -6.88 2.60
CA PRO A 205 -20.13 -6.07 1.45
C PRO A 205 -19.09 -5.01 1.04
N PHE A 206 -18.43 -4.36 2.01
CA PHE A 206 -17.39 -3.37 1.72
C PHE A 206 -16.17 -4.03 1.04
N TYR A 207 -15.70 -5.18 1.53
CA TYR A 207 -14.58 -5.89 0.91
C TYR A 207 -14.91 -6.38 -0.50
N SER A 208 -16.15 -6.83 -0.74
CA SER A 208 -16.65 -7.18 -2.07
C SER A 208 -16.66 -5.97 -3.00
N ALA A 209 -17.13 -4.81 -2.51
CA ALA A 209 -17.13 -3.56 -3.26
C ALA A 209 -15.71 -3.12 -3.63
N LEU A 210 -14.72 -3.32 -2.76
CA LEU A 210 -13.31 -3.04 -3.08
C LEU A 210 -12.76 -3.95 -4.20
N LEU A 211 -13.09 -5.25 -4.19
CA LEU A 211 -12.68 -6.16 -5.26
C LEU A 211 -13.30 -5.76 -6.60
N ILE A 212 -14.60 -5.46 -6.60
CA ILE A 212 -15.34 -4.99 -7.78
C ILE A 212 -14.74 -3.67 -8.28
N LEU A 213 -14.52 -2.70 -7.38
CA LEU A 213 -13.93 -1.40 -7.70
C LEU A 213 -12.57 -1.58 -8.39
N TYR A 214 -11.69 -2.42 -7.85
CA TYR A 214 -10.40 -2.67 -8.48
C TYR A 214 -10.55 -3.35 -9.85
N GLY A 215 -11.42 -4.35 -9.96
CA GLY A 215 -11.72 -5.03 -11.23
C GLY A 215 -12.20 -4.06 -12.30
N VAL A 216 -13.14 -3.18 -11.95
CA VAL A 216 -13.66 -2.13 -12.85
C VAL A 216 -12.54 -1.18 -13.27
N LEU A 217 -11.76 -0.65 -12.32
CA LEU A 217 -10.65 0.25 -12.64
C LEU A 217 -9.63 -0.43 -13.57
N LEU A 218 -9.27 -1.69 -13.31
CA LEU A 218 -8.34 -2.43 -14.14
C LEU A 218 -8.87 -2.58 -15.57
N VAL A 219 -10.13 -3.00 -15.73
CA VAL A 219 -10.78 -3.12 -17.05
C VAL A 219 -10.80 -1.78 -17.76
N VAL A 220 -11.21 -0.70 -17.09
CA VAL A 220 -11.26 0.66 -17.65
C VAL A 220 -9.88 1.09 -18.16
N PHE A 221 -8.83 0.97 -17.34
CA PHE A 221 -7.48 1.38 -17.75
C PHE A 221 -6.88 0.48 -18.84
N VAL A 222 -7.21 -0.82 -18.85
CA VAL A 222 -6.79 -1.74 -19.92
C VAL A 222 -7.50 -1.42 -21.24
N CYS A 223 -8.81 -1.16 -21.22
CA CYS A 223 -9.60 -0.82 -22.41
C CYS A 223 -9.25 0.55 -22.99
N ILE A 224 -8.88 1.52 -22.16
CA ILE A 224 -8.48 2.88 -22.60
C ILE A 224 -7.09 2.88 -23.28
N ARG A 225 -6.28 1.82 -23.11
CA ARG A 225 -4.94 1.76 -23.71
C ARG A 225 -5.03 1.88 -25.25
N PRO A 226 -4.54 2.98 -25.85
CA PRO A 226 -4.64 3.17 -27.29
C PRO A 226 -3.83 2.10 -28.00
N GLY A 227 -4.51 1.33 -28.86
CA GLY A 227 -3.89 0.50 -29.89
C GLY A 227 -2.87 -0.52 -29.37
N VAL A 228 -3.32 -1.50 -28.57
CA VAL A 228 -3.00 -2.88 -28.97
C VAL A 228 -4.07 -3.25 -29.98
N THR A 229 -4.00 -2.66 -31.17
CA THR A 229 -4.58 -3.27 -32.34
C THR A 229 -3.97 -4.66 -32.38
N MET A 230 -4.79 -5.69 -32.16
CA MET A 230 -4.42 -7.07 -32.48
C MET A 230 -4.03 -7.05 -33.96
N ARG A 231 -2.73 -7.00 -34.24
CA ARG A 231 -2.18 -7.38 -35.53
C ARG A 231 -1.86 -8.86 -35.45
#